data_AF-A0A125W3A1-F1
#
_entry.id   AF-A0A125W3A1-F1
#
_cell.length_a   1.000
_cell.length_b   1.000
_cell.length_c   1.000
_cell.angle_alpha   90.00
_cell.angle_beta   90.00
_cell.angle_gamma   90.00
#
_symmetry.space_group_name_H-M   'P 1'
#
loop_
_entity.id
_entity.type
_entity.pdbx_description
1 polymer ?
#
loop_
_entity_poly.entity_id
_entity_poly.type
_entity_poly.pdbx_seq_one_letter_code
_entity_poly.pdbx_strand_id
1 'polypeptide(L)' 'MYQDERKLDFKPLGIAIKKAREAKGWTQEYLAQLVDLTRFCCKVSDKL' A
#
# COMPACT_ATOMS: atom_id res chain seq x y z
N MET A 1 30.40 -5.46 -14.46
CA MET A 1 29.34 -5.50 -13.43
C MET A 1 28.13 -4.75 -13.98
N TYR A 2 27.19 -5.44 -14.62
CA TYR A 2 25.96 -4.80 -15.10
C TYR A 2 25.00 -4.71 -13.91
N GLN A 3 24.77 -3.50 -13.40
CA GLN A 3 23.65 -3.26 -12.49
C GLN A 3 22.40 -3.39 -13.35
N ASP A 4 21.75 -4.55 -13.24
CA ASP A 4 20.47 -4.81 -13.87
C ASP A 4 19.42 -3.99 -13.12
N GLU A 5 19.26 -2.72 -13.50
CA GLU A 5 18.31 -1.77 -12.91
C GLU A 5 16.87 -2.09 -13.32
N ARG A 6 16.42 -3.34 -13.09
CA ARG A 6 15.00 -3.70 -13.21
C ARG A 6 14.22 -3.00 -12.12
N LYS A 7 13.78 -1.77 -12.41
CA LYS A 7 12.76 -1.07 -11.63
C LYS A 7 11.47 -1.87 -11.72
N LEU A 8 11.20 -2.65 -10.68
CA LEU A 8 9.92 -3.33 -10.51
C LEU A 8 8.83 -2.26 -10.35
N ASP A 9 7.82 -2.31 -11.22
CA ASP A 9 6.67 -1.41 -11.11
C ASP A 9 5.67 -1.97 -10.08
N PHE A 10 5.69 -1.38 -8.88
CA PHE A 10 4.77 -1.74 -7.79
C PHE A 10 3.44 -0.96 -7.82
N LYS A 11 3.26 -0.05 -8.79
CA LYS A 11 2.04 0.72 -8.95
C LYS A 11 0.79 -0.15 -9.16
N PRO A 12 0.81 -1.19 -10.03
CA PRO A 12 -0.34 -2.09 -10.16
C PRO A 12 -0.67 -2.83 -8.85
N LEU A 13 0.36 -3.20 -8.07
CA LEU A 13 0.17 -3.87 -6.78
C LEU A 13 -0.53 -2.95 -5.77
N GLY A 14 -0.09 -1.70 -5.65
CA GLY A 14 -0.72 -0.71 -4.77
C GLY A 14 -2.19 -0.45 -5.12
N ILE A 15 -2.52 -0.40 -6.42
CA ILE A 15 -3.91 -0.25 -6.89
C ILE A 15 -4.75 -1.47 -6.51
N ALA A 16 -4.23 -2.69 -6.68
CA ALA A 16 -4.94 -3.90 -6.32
C ALA A 16 -5.26 -3.97 -4.82
N ILE A 17 -4.28 -3.61 -3.97
CA ILE A 17 -4.47 -3.56 -2.51
C ILE A 17 -5.52 -2.52 -2.14
N LYS A 18 -5.47 -1.32 -2.75
CA LYS A 18 -6.46 -0.26 -2.52
C LYS A 18 -7.88 -0.72 -2.88
N LYS A 19 -8.06 -1.33 -4.06
CA LYS A 19 -9.36 -1.86 -4.50
C LYS A 19 -9.88 -2.95 -3.57
N ALA A 20 -9.02 -3.87 -3.12
CA ALA A 20 -9.41 -4.92 -2.18
C ALA A 20 -9.83 -4.36 -0.81
N ARG A 21 -9.15 -3.30 -0.35
CA ARG A 21 -9.50 -2.57 0.88
C ARG A 21 -10.88 -1.92 0.77
N GLU A 22 -11.12 -1.19 -0.33
CA GLU A 22 -12.38 -0.50 -0.59
C GLU A 22 -13.55 -1.47 -0.76
N ALA A 23 -13.35 -2.58 -1.48
CA ALA A 23 -14.38 -3.62 -1.66
C ALA A 23 -14.81 -4.28 -0.34
N LYS A 24 -13.90 -4.36 0.64
CA LYS A 24 -14.21 -4.84 1.99
C LYS A 24 -14.71 -3.76 2.94
N GLY A 25 -14.70 -2.49 2.52
CA GLY A 25 -15.05 -1.35 3.37
C GLY A 25 -14.05 -1.10 4.50
N TRP A 26 -12.80 -1.54 4.36
CA TRP A 26 -11.78 -1.41 5.41
C TRP A 26 -11.10 -0.06 5.38
N THR A 27 -10.80 0.53 6.53
CA THR A 27 -9.96 1.74 6.58
C THR A 27 -8.48 1.37 6.43
N GLN A 28 -7.66 2.34 6.04
CA GLN A 28 -6.23 2.09 5.86
C GLN A 28 -5.56 1.78 7.21
N GLU A 29 -6.00 2.45 8.28
CA GLU A 29 -5.56 2.24 9.66
C GLU A 29 -5.88 0.82 10.13
N TYR A 30 -7.10 0.35 9.84
CA TYR A 30 -7.52 -1.00 10.20
C TYR A 30 -6.67 -2.05 9.47
N LEU A 31 -6.43 -1.87 8.17
CA LEU A 31 -5.54 -2.75 7.41
C LEU A 31 -4.10 -2.73 7.97
N ALA A 32 -3.60 -1.56 8.37
CA ALA A 32 -2.26 -1.42 8.92
C ALA A 32 -2.09 -2.08 10.30
N GLN A 33 -3.15 -2.12 11.11
CA GLN A 33 -3.16 -2.88 12.37
C GLN A 33 -3.06 -4.39 12.12
N LEU A 34 -3.71 -4.90 11.06
CA LEU A 34 -3.68 -6.33 10.73
C LEU A 34 -2.32 -6.81 10.18
N VAL A 35 -1.56 -5.91 9.55
CA VAL A 35 -0.27 -6.24 8.90
C VAL A 35 0.92 -5.81 9.77
N ASP A 36 0.69 -5.42 11.03
CA ASP A 36 1.73 -4.89 11.95
C ASP A 36 2.54 -3.72 11.36
N LEU A 37 1.90 -2.94 10.46
CA LEU A 37 2.48 -1.74 9.85
C LEU A 37 2.15 -0.46 10.65
N THR A 38 1.76 -0.60 11.92
CA THR A 38 1.32 0.50 12.80
C THR A 38 2.33 1.64 12.91
N ARG A 39 3.63 1.39 12.69
CA ARG A 39 4.67 2.43 12.70
C ARG A 39 4.79 3.23 11.39
N PHE A 40 4.20 2.75 10.28
CA PHE A 40 4.34 3.33 8.94
C PHE A 40 3.07 3.98 8.38
N CYS A 41 1.89 3.77 8.99
CA CYS A 41 0.61 4.21 8.41
C CYS A 41 0.24 5.69 8.66
N CYS A 42 0.90 6.40 9.57
CA CYS A 42 0.47 7.76 9.97
C CYS A 42 0.77 8.90 8.96
N LYS A 43 1.21 8.62 7.74
CA LYS A 43 1.43 9.68 6.73
C LYS A 43 1.12 9.24 5.30
N VAL A 44 -0.15 9.01 4.98
CA VAL A 44 -0.63 9.34 3.64
C VAL A 44 -2.03 9.91 3.80
N SER A 45 -2.11 11.23 3.71
CA SER A 45 -3.36 11.98 3.75
C SER A 45 -4.35 11.42 2.73
N ASP A 46 -5.58 11.21 3.18
CA ASP A 46 -6.81 11.26 2.38
C ASP A 46 -6.91 12.64 1.72
N LYS A 47 -6.12 12.85 0.67
CA LYS A 47 -6.21 14.00 -0.22
C LYS A 47 -6.28 13.47 -1.65
N LEU A 48 -7.44 12.92 -1.96
CA LEU A 48 -8.03 13.06 -3.29
C LEU A 48 -9.13 14.12 -3.15
#